data_AF-A0A2N5KTF5-F1
#
_entry.id   AF-A0A2N5KTF5-F1
#
_cell.length_a   1.000
_cell.length_b   1.000
_cell.length_c   1.000
_cell.angle_alpha   90.00
_cell.angle_beta   90.00
_cell.angle_gamma   90.00
#
_symmetry.space_group_name_H-M   'P 1'
#
loop_
_entity.id
_entity.type
_entity.pdbx_description
1 polymer ?
#
loop_
_entity_poly.entity_id
_entity_poly.type
_entity_poly.pdbx_seq_one_letter_code
_entity_poly.pdbx_strand_id
1 'polypeptide(L)' 'DIHKLDDELRYIWDGGVLKIGALARHRDILESELIRERYALLNEAETLIADPLVRNMGTVCGALGNGDSGRISRRRLWL' A
#
# COMPACT_ATOMS: atom_id res chain seq x y z
N ASP A 1 15.31 10.72 -11.04
CA ASP A 1 14.46 10.62 -9.84
C ASP A 1 13.02 10.56 -10.30
N ILE A 2 12.32 9.47 -9.95
CA ILE A 2 10.93 9.22 -10.33
C ILE A 2 9.94 10.01 -9.45
N HIS A 3 10.38 10.53 -8.30
CA HIS A 3 9.53 11.33 -7.39
C HIS A 3 9.02 12.63 -8.01
N LYS A 4 9.59 13.07 -9.14
CA LYS A 4 9.09 14.22 -9.91
C LYS A 4 7.73 13.97 -10.58
N LEU A 5 7.29 12.71 -10.65
CA LEU A 5 6.01 12.30 -11.24
C LEU A 5 4.94 12.03 -10.17
N ASP A 6 5.14 12.48 -8.91
CA ASP A 6 4.19 12.26 -7.80
C ASP A 6 2.78 12.72 -8.20
N ASP A 7 2.66 13.87 -8.87
CA ASP A 7 1.38 14.45 -9.30
C ASP A 7 0.61 13.57 -10.30
N GLU A 8 1.30 12.74 -11.09
CA GLU A 8 0.69 11.90 -12.12
C GLU A 8 0.53 10.43 -11.68
N LEU A 9 1.42 9.94 -10.81
CA LEU A 9 1.53 8.52 -10.46
C LEU A 9 1.19 8.21 -9.01
N ARG A 10 0.81 9.21 -8.19
CA ARG A 10 0.30 9.00 -6.83
C ARG A 10 -1.21 9.19 -6.79
N TYR A 11 -1.94 8.12 -7.07
CA TYR A 11 -3.41 8.12 -7.00
C TYR A 11 -3.95 6.76 -6.54
N ILE A 12 -5.17 6.79 -6.02
CA ILE A 12 -5.98 5.60 -5.73
C ILE A 12 -7.37 5.87 -6.31
N TRP A 13 -7.84 4.96 -7.16
CA TRP A 13 -9.13 5.13 -7.84
C TRP A 13 -9.82 3.79 -8.05
N ASP A 14 -11.13 3.75 -7.81
CA ASP A 14 -12.00 2.61 -8.09
C ASP A 14 -13.13 3.04 -9.04
N GLY A 15 -13.11 2.48 -10.24
CA GLY A 15 -14.15 2.64 -11.26
C GLY A 15 -14.69 1.29 -11.75
N GLY A 16 -14.75 0.29 -10.86
CA GLY A 16 -15.12 -1.10 -11.16
C GLY A 16 -13.92 -2.07 -11.09
N VAL A 17 -12.70 -1.53 -11.16
CA VAL A 17 -11.46 -2.21 -10.79
C VAL A 17 -10.59 -1.23 -10.01
N LEU A 18 -9.92 -1.72 -8.97
CA LEU A 18 -9.00 -0.92 -8.16
C LEU A 18 -7.74 -0.61 -8.96
N LYS A 19 -7.44 0.68 -9.14
CA LYS A 19 -6.19 1.17 -9.73
C LYS A 19 -5.41 1.95 -8.70
N ILE A 20 -4.15 1.57 -8.53
CA ILE A 20 -3.20 2.20 -7.62
C ILE A 20 -2.04 2.70 -8.46
N GLY A 21 -1.73 3.99 -8.35
CA GLY A 21 -0.60 4.60 -9.05
C GLY A 21 0.74 4.08 -8.53
N ALA A 22 1.75 4.05 -9.39
CA ALA A 22 3.05 3.45 -9.07
C ALA A 22 3.81 4.17 -7.92
N LEU A 23 3.50 5.43 -7.67
CA LEU A 23 4.08 6.23 -6.59
C LEU A 23 3.16 6.34 -5.36
N ALA A 24 2.03 5.63 -5.36
CA ALA A 24 1.23 5.49 -4.15
C ALA A 24 2.07 4.83 -3.05
N ARG A 25 2.11 5.49 -1.89
CA ARG A 25 2.83 4.99 -0.72
C ARG A 25 1.93 4.03 0.07
N HIS A 26 2.54 3.15 0.85
CA HIS A 26 1.78 2.26 1.76
C HIS A 26 0.87 3.05 2.71
N ARG A 27 1.31 4.24 3.14
CA ARG A 27 0.48 5.18 3.92
C ARG A 27 -0.78 5.62 3.17
N ASP A 28 -0.68 5.93 1.89
CA ASP A 28 -1.81 6.41 1.09
C ASP A 28 -2.90 5.33 1.00
N ILE A 29 -2.52 4.05 0.95
CA ILE A 29 -3.44 2.92 0.98
C ILE A 29 -4.08 2.74 2.36
N LEU A 30 -3.29 2.86 3.44
CA LEU A 30 -3.80 2.73 4.81
C LEU A 30 -4.82 3.82 5.18
N GLU A 31 -4.59 5.05 4.73
CA GLU A 31 -5.44 6.21 5.03
C GLU A 31 -6.65 6.32 4.10
N SER A 32 -6.67 5.57 2.99
CA SER A 32 -7.77 5.63 2.01
C SER A 32 -9.06 5.01 2.55
N GLU A 33 -10.09 5.85 2.70
CA GLU A 33 -11.47 5.44 3.02
C GLU A 33 -12.00 4.40 2.02
N LEU A 34 -11.76 4.63 0.72
CA LEU A 34 -12.15 3.72 -0.35
C LEU A 34 -11.58 2.30 -0.14
N ILE A 35 -10.29 2.20 0.22
CA ILE A 35 -9.63 0.91 0.47
C ILE A 35 -10.20 0.28 1.75
N ARG A 36 -10.38 1.04 2.83
CA ARG A 36 -10.93 0.50 4.09
C ARG A 36 -12.32 -0.09 3.90
N GLU A 37 -13.18 0.59 3.14
CA GLU A 37 -14.59 0.20 3.00
C GLU A 37 -14.80 -0.93 1.98
N ARG A 38 -14.07 -0.92 0.86
CA ARG A 38 -14.26 -1.89 -0.25
C ARG A 38 -13.21 -2.99 -0.31
N TYR A 39 -12.04 -2.78 0.27
CA TYR A 39 -10.87 -3.66 0.16
C TYR A 39 -10.21 -3.92 1.52
N ALA A 40 -11.01 -4.28 2.52
CA ALA A 40 -10.54 -4.49 3.90
C ALA A 40 -9.35 -5.45 4.02
N LEU A 41 -9.28 -6.51 3.20
CA LEU A 41 -8.14 -7.44 3.19
C LEU A 41 -6.83 -6.75 2.78
N LEU A 42 -6.89 -5.82 1.83
CA LEU A 42 -5.73 -5.04 1.41
C LEU A 42 -5.29 -4.08 2.51
N ASN A 43 -6.24 -3.43 3.19
CA ASN A 43 -5.94 -2.57 4.34
C ASN A 43 -5.27 -3.37 5.48
N GLU A 44 -5.79 -4.54 5.82
CA GLU A 44 -5.20 -5.44 6.81
C GLU A 44 -3.78 -5.86 6.42
N ALA A 45 -3.57 -6.23 5.16
CA ALA A 45 -2.26 -6.62 4.65
C ALA A 45 -1.24 -5.48 4.78
N GLU A 46 -1.62 -4.25 4.43
CA GLU A 46 -0.75 -3.07 4.54
C GLU A 46 -0.37 -2.76 5.99
N THR A 47 -1.27 -3.06 6.94
CA THR A 47 -0.99 -2.92 8.38
C THR A 47 0.09 -3.89 8.87
N LEU A 48 0.41 -4.92 8.08
CA LEU A 48 1.47 -5.88 8.35
C LEU A 48 2.79 -5.57 7.62
N ILE A 49 2.80 -4.61 6.68
CA ILE A 49 3.99 -4.25 5.89
C ILE A 49 4.87 -3.20 6.61
N ALA A 50 6.00 -3.65 7.18
CA ALA A 50 7.12 -2.83 7.70
C ALA A 50 6.80 -1.82 8.83
N ASP A 51 7.82 -1.11 9.34
CA ASP A 51 7.66 -0.05 10.35
C ASP A 51 7.17 1.28 9.72
N PRO A 52 6.53 2.19 10.49
CA PRO A 52 5.95 3.44 9.96
C PRO A 52 6.91 4.28 9.10
N LEU A 53 8.20 4.31 9.44
CA LEU A 53 9.22 5.06 8.69
C LEU A 53 9.43 4.50 7.27
N VAL A 54 9.38 3.17 7.13
CA VAL A 54 9.53 2.47 5.85
C VAL A 54 8.26 2.64 5.00
N ARG A 55 7.08 2.59 5.63
CA ARG A 55 5.79 2.84 4.94
C ARG A 55 5.66 4.24 4.35
N ASN A 56 6.27 5.25 5.00
CA ASN A 56 6.19 6.64 4.56
C ASN A 56 7.09 6.94 3.35
N MET A 57 8.12 6.12 3.12
CA MET A 57 9.06 6.29 2.01
C MET A 57 8.86 5.25 0.89
N GLY A 58 8.31 4.09 1.21
CA GLY A 58 8.08 3.00 0.26
C GLY A 58 6.85 3.23 -0.62
N THR A 59 7.00 2.94 -1.91
CA THR A 59 5.88 2.90 -2.87
C THR A 59 5.46 1.47 -3.13
N VAL A 60 4.19 1.30 -3.48
CA VAL A 60 3.58 -0.01 -3.75
C VAL A 60 4.23 -0.68 -4.96
N CYS A 61 4.50 0.06 -6.04
CA CYS A 61 5.26 -0.49 -7.17
C CYS A 61 6.72 -0.79 -6.81
N GLY A 62 7.34 -0.04 -5.89
CA GLY A 62 8.68 -0.36 -5.39
C GLY A 62 8.70 -1.72 -4.67
N ALA A 63 7.70 -1.99 -3.83
CA ALA A 63 7.55 -3.29 -3.16
C ALA A 63 7.27 -4.43 -4.17
N LEU A 64 6.40 -4.20 -5.16
CA LEU A 64 6.09 -5.19 -6.21
C LEU A 64 7.30 -5.47 -7.11
N GLY A 65 8.04 -4.44 -7.52
CA GLY A 65 9.23 -4.56 -8.35
C GLY A 65 10.41 -5.21 -7.63
N ASN A 66 10.46 -5.11 -6.30
CA ASN A 66 11.43 -5.84 -5.48
C ASN A 66 11.16 -7.35 -5.49
N GLY A 67 9.90 -7.78 -5.64
CA GLY A 67 9.53 -9.19 -5.81
C GLY A 67 9.79 -10.08 -4.59
N ASP A 68 10.00 -9.50 -3.40
CA ASP A 68 10.19 -10.26 -2.18
C ASP A 68 8.88 -10.96 -1.80
N SER A 69 8.91 -12.29 -1.72
CA SER A 69 7.79 -13.13 -1.31
C SER A 69 7.65 -13.09 0.22
N GLY A 70 7.43 -11.89 0.77
CA GLY A 70 7.22 -11.67 2.20
C GLY A 70 6.08 -12.53 2.71
N ARG A 71 6.39 -13.56 3.50
CA ARG A 71 5.38 -14.45 4.08
C ARG A 71 4.59 -13.72 5.15
N ILE A 72 3.37 -13.29 4.83
CA ILE A 72 2.43 -12.72 5.80
C ILE A 72 1.86 -13.85 6.66
N SER A 73 2.55 -14.23 7.73
CA SER A 73 2.01 -15.15 8.73
C SER A 73 1.14 -14.37 9.73
N ARG A 74 -0.16 -14.67 9.81
CA ARG A 74 -1.04 -14.17 10.86
C ARG A 74 -0.46 -14.55 12.23
N ARG A 75 0.19 -13.62 12.93
CA ARG A 75 0.32 -13.71 14.39
C ARG A 75 -0.86 -12.96 14.99
N ARG A 76 -1.88 -13.72 15.37
CA ARG A 76 -2.96 -13.26 16.23
C ARG A 76 -2.37 -13.10 17.65
N LEU A 77 -1.83 -11.93 17.95
CA LEU A 77 -1.47 -11.56 19.32
C LEU A 77 -2.68 -10.86 19.95
N TRP A 78 -3.51 -11.65 20.61
CA TRP A 78 -4.26 -11.19 21.77
C TRP A 78 -3.34 -11.42 22.97
N LEU A 79 -2.85 -10.35 23.59
CA LEU A 79 -2.51 -10.22 25.01
C LEU A 79 -2.37 -8.73 25.33
#